data_AF-A0A847XV73-F1
#
_entry.id   AF-A0A847XV73-F1
#
_cell.length_a   1.000
_cell.length_b   1.000
_cell.length_c   1.000
_cell.angle_alpha   90.00
_cell.angle_beta   90.00
_cell.angle_gamma   90.00
#
_symmetry.space_group_name_H-M   'P 1'
#
loop_
_entity.id
_entity.type
_entity.pdbx_description
1 polymer ?
#
loop_
_entity_poly.entity_id
_entity_poly.type
_entity_poly.pdbx_seq_one_letter_code
_entity_poly.pdbx_strand_id
1 'polypeptide(L)'
;MTAAAAAGKDVVKEILGQIPFTVELYWLLRQRGKAINSHFSLRHLQDALPDLVKDAVELKNKVPEGKKIFIFATLHYWIEHAALTGIALAAQGHSVTLGYLAQSDWQKPITRFDLRRQDLYARKVLSLAEPVMKSISFVSGKIPFAPVSDEIARLVQQVSEFDTQYSLQVEEIDHKNEVYKLRQERNEETALAAYSYLKENRPDVVIVPNGTIQELGVVYRVARLLKIPVVTYEFGDQRQRIWIAQNNEVMRQDTDALWRARQNSPLKDEQLERLRSMLMARQHGAMWENFARQWQGTPSQGGEKARKALGLDERPVVLLATNVLGDSLTLGRHLFSKTMGEWISRTVQYFAGRPDVQLVIRVHPGEVLTHGTSMVKVVHEVFPKLPEHIRLIGPMEKVNTYDLIEVADVGLVYTTTVGLEMAMAGVPVVVAAQTHYRNRGFTFDPESWVTYYKTLGQILQNPTAHRLNRQQVEKAWQYAYRWFFEFPLPYPWHLVRMWDDYKAHPLASVLNSHDNNDFEKTFRYLAGEPINWLPVDAVQENP
;
A
#
# COMPACT_ATOMS: atom_id res chain seq x y z
N MET A 1 37.83 -8.59 -10.99
CA MET A 1 37.43 -8.53 -12.42
C MET A 1 37.32 -7.06 -12.79
N THR A 2 38.07 -6.61 -13.79
CA THR A 2 38.12 -5.21 -14.22
C THR A 2 36.78 -4.78 -14.84
N ALA A 3 36.43 -3.48 -14.71
CA ALA A 3 35.19 -2.93 -15.26
C ALA A 3 35.02 -3.19 -16.78
N ALA A 4 36.12 -3.23 -17.53
CA ALA A 4 36.12 -3.58 -18.95
C ALA A 4 35.68 -5.03 -19.25
N ALA A 5 36.03 -5.99 -18.37
CA ALA A 5 35.62 -7.38 -18.50
C ALA A 5 34.15 -7.61 -18.10
N ALA A 6 33.59 -6.73 -17.27
CA ALA A 6 32.15 -6.70 -16.97
C ALA A 6 31.36 -6.14 -18.16
N ALA A 7 31.79 -4.99 -18.71
CA ALA A 7 31.18 -4.37 -19.89
C ALA A 7 31.16 -5.30 -21.11
N GLY A 8 32.25 -6.01 -21.40
CA GLY A 8 32.29 -6.97 -22.51
C GLY A 8 31.35 -8.17 -22.32
N LYS A 9 31.10 -8.60 -21.08
CA LYS A 9 30.14 -9.68 -20.78
C LYS A 9 28.69 -9.23 -20.95
N ASP A 10 28.39 -7.99 -20.60
CA ASP A 10 27.03 -7.46 -20.69
C ASP A 10 26.62 -7.23 -22.15
N VAL A 11 27.53 -6.74 -23.01
CA VAL A 11 27.29 -6.65 -24.46
C VAL A 11 27.02 -8.02 -25.09
N VAL A 12 27.80 -9.05 -24.71
CA VAL A 12 27.58 -10.42 -25.21
C VAL A 12 26.23 -10.98 -24.72
N LYS A 13 25.86 -10.74 -23.46
CA LYS A 13 24.55 -11.15 -22.93
C LYS A 13 23.40 -10.45 -23.64
N GLU A 14 23.54 -9.18 -23.96
CA GLU A 14 22.49 -8.41 -24.63
C GLU A 14 22.21 -8.96 -26.04
N ILE A 15 23.27 -9.25 -26.80
CA ILE A 15 23.17 -9.90 -28.12
C ILE A 15 22.55 -11.30 -27.99
N LEU A 16 23.04 -12.14 -27.06
CA LEU A 16 22.50 -13.48 -26.86
C LEU A 16 21.03 -13.44 -26.39
N GLY A 17 20.66 -12.50 -25.54
CA GLY A 17 19.30 -12.32 -25.04
C GLY A 17 18.28 -11.98 -26.12
N GLN A 18 18.71 -11.50 -27.29
CA GLN A 18 17.82 -11.24 -28.44
C GLN A 18 17.62 -12.48 -29.34
N ILE A 19 18.55 -13.44 -29.32
CA ILE A 19 18.51 -14.62 -30.19
C ILE A 19 17.61 -15.71 -29.58
N PRO A 20 16.57 -16.21 -30.29
CA PRO A 20 15.74 -17.32 -29.81
C PRO A 20 16.57 -18.58 -29.48
N PHE A 21 16.17 -19.35 -28.47
CA PHE A 21 16.75 -20.64 -28.06
C PHE A 21 18.17 -20.62 -27.45
N THR A 22 18.88 -19.50 -27.45
CA THR A 22 20.24 -19.42 -26.88
C THR A 22 20.27 -19.51 -25.36
N VAL A 23 19.27 -18.92 -24.69
CA VAL A 23 19.15 -18.97 -23.22
C VAL A 23 18.75 -20.38 -22.78
N GLU A 24 17.83 -21.00 -23.50
CA GLU A 24 17.35 -22.37 -23.31
C GLU A 24 18.51 -23.36 -23.48
N LEU A 25 19.32 -23.20 -24.53
CA LEU A 25 20.51 -24.03 -24.78
C LEU A 25 21.58 -23.82 -23.70
N TYR A 26 21.82 -22.58 -23.27
CA TYR A 26 22.74 -22.28 -22.16
C TYR A 26 22.26 -22.94 -20.85
N TRP A 27 20.96 -22.84 -20.54
CA TRP A 27 20.37 -23.42 -19.34
C TRP A 27 20.47 -24.95 -19.34
N LEU A 28 20.17 -25.59 -20.48
CA LEU A 28 20.32 -27.03 -20.70
C LEU A 28 21.78 -27.50 -20.53
N LEU A 29 22.75 -26.76 -21.08
CA LEU A 29 24.16 -27.17 -21.10
C LEU A 29 24.92 -26.87 -19.80
N ARG A 30 24.64 -25.73 -19.13
CA ARG A 30 25.45 -25.26 -17.98
C ARG A 30 24.70 -25.20 -16.66
N GLN A 31 23.37 -25.19 -16.65
CA GLN A 31 22.61 -24.89 -15.43
C GLN A 31 21.64 -25.97 -14.94
N ARG A 32 21.54 -27.14 -15.62
CA ARG A 32 20.94 -28.44 -15.18
C ARG A 32 20.13 -28.43 -13.85
N GLY A 33 19.14 -27.55 -13.71
CA GLY A 33 18.32 -27.43 -12.50
C GLY A 33 18.97 -26.88 -11.22
N LYS A 34 20.16 -26.26 -11.25
CA LYS A 34 20.76 -25.61 -10.06
C LYS A 34 20.18 -24.21 -9.83
N ALA A 35 20.12 -23.79 -8.57
CA ALA A 35 19.68 -22.45 -8.17
C ALA A 35 20.45 -21.35 -8.92
N ILE A 36 19.74 -20.30 -9.33
CA ILE A 36 20.37 -19.12 -9.93
C ILE A 36 21.01 -18.32 -8.79
N ASN A 37 22.29 -17.97 -8.92
CA ASN A 37 22.92 -17.01 -8.00
C ASN A 37 22.44 -15.59 -8.36
N SER A 38 21.24 -15.26 -7.90
CA SER A 38 20.43 -14.10 -8.28
C SER A 38 19.54 -13.72 -7.09
N HIS A 39 19.21 -12.43 -6.96
CA HIS A 39 18.24 -11.96 -5.95
C HIS A 39 16.80 -12.45 -6.24
N PHE A 40 16.54 -12.99 -7.44
CA PHE A 40 15.32 -13.73 -7.76
C PHE A 40 15.43 -15.20 -7.34
N SER A 41 14.62 -15.63 -6.37
CA SER A 41 14.53 -17.01 -5.88
C SER A 41 13.07 -17.37 -5.59
N LEU A 42 12.64 -18.55 -6.04
CA LEU A 42 11.34 -19.14 -5.75
C LEU A 42 11.48 -20.45 -4.94
N ARG A 43 12.58 -20.58 -4.19
CA ARG A 43 12.98 -21.84 -3.55
C ARG A 43 11.94 -22.31 -2.53
N HIS A 44 11.42 -21.41 -1.71
CA HIS A 44 10.44 -21.79 -0.71
C HIS A 44 9.15 -22.29 -1.36
N LEU A 45 8.71 -21.63 -2.44
CA LEU A 45 7.59 -22.10 -3.24
C LEU A 45 7.88 -23.48 -3.85
N GLN A 46 9.05 -23.66 -4.44
CA GLN A 46 9.46 -24.94 -5.03
C GLN A 46 9.42 -26.08 -4.00
N ASP A 47 9.89 -25.81 -2.78
CA ASP A 47 9.94 -26.81 -1.70
C ASP A 47 8.52 -27.13 -1.18
N ALA A 48 7.60 -26.16 -1.14
CA ALA A 48 6.23 -26.35 -0.65
C ALA A 48 5.22 -26.87 -1.68
N LEU A 49 5.50 -26.69 -2.98
CA LEU A 49 4.57 -27.01 -4.07
C LEU A 49 4.07 -28.46 -4.09
N PRO A 50 4.89 -29.50 -3.84
CA PRO A 50 4.41 -30.88 -3.86
C PRO A 50 3.24 -31.12 -2.87
N ASP A 51 3.38 -30.64 -1.65
CA ASP A 51 2.34 -30.79 -0.60
C ASP A 51 1.14 -29.89 -0.90
N LEU A 52 1.38 -28.63 -1.29
CA LEU A 52 0.33 -27.68 -1.68
C LEU A 52 -0.57 -28.21 -2.79
N VAL A 53 0.02 -28.77 -3.84
CA VAL A 53 -0.71 -29.27 -5.00
C VAL A 53 -1.49 -30.53 -4.63
N LYS A 54 -0.90 -31.42 -3.83
CA LYS A 54 -1.60 -32.60 -3.31
C LYS A 54 -2.86 -32.19 -2.54
N ASP A 55 -2.73 -31.32 -1.56
CA ASP A 55 -3.85 -30.82 -0.75
C ASP A 55 -4.90 -30.13 -1.63
N ALA A 56 -4.47 -29.28 -2.57
CA ALA A 56 -5.37 -28.55 -3.44
C ALA A 56 -6.16 -29.47 -4.38
N VAL A 57 -5.57 -30.54 -4.92
CA VAL A 57 -6.28 -31.53 -5.75
C VAL A 57 -7.35 -32.25 -4.92
N GLU A 58 -7.01 -32.69 -3.71
CA GLU A 58 -7.95 -33.39 -2.83
C GLU A 58 -9.16 -32.51 -2.45
N LEU A 59 -8.92 -31.21 -2.21
CA LEU A 59 -9.97 -30.23 -1.91
C LEU A 59 -10.83 -29.91 -3.14
N LYS A 60 -10.18 -29.64 -4.28
CA LYS A 60 -10.83 -29.26 -5.53
C LYS A 60 -11.86 -30.30 -6.01
N ASN A 61 -11.59 -31.58 -5.79
CA ASN A 61 -12.49 -32.68 -6.18
C ASN A 61 -13.81 -32.71 -5.38
N LYS A 62 -13.93 -31.94 -4.30
CA LYS A 62 -15.11 -31.91 -3.42
C LYS A 62 -16.01 -30.70 -3.63
N VAL A 63 -15.62 -29.79 -4.52
CA VAL A 63 -16.28 -28.50 -4.73
C VAL A 63 -16.67 -28.31 -6.19
N PRO A 64 -17.77 -27.60 -6.49
CA PRO A 64 -18.19 -27.34 -7.86
C PRO A 64 -17.21 -26.43 -8.60
N GLU A 65 -17.31 -26.40 -9.93
CA GLU A 65 -16.54 -25.46 -10.75
C GLU A 65 -16.91 -24.00 -10.40
N GLY A 66 -15.89 -23.20 -10.13
CA GLY A 66 -16.02 -21.79 -9.80
C GLY A 66 -15.68 -20.87 -10.98
N LYS A 67 -15.50 -19.59 -10.67
CA LYS A 67 -15.07 -18.55 -11.62
C LYS A 67 -13.72 -18.81 -12.29
N LYS A 68 -13.51 -18.20 -13.46
CA LYS A 68 -12.21 -18.00 -14.11
C LYS A 68 -11.49 -16.81 -13.47
N ILE A 69 -10.40 -17.09 -12.77
CA ILE A 69 -9.62 -16.09 -12.05
C ILE A 69 -8.27 -15.93 -12.72
N PHE A 70 -7.91 -14.68 -13.03
CA PHE A 70 -6.55 -14.33 -13.40
C PHE A 70 -5.88 -13.58 -12.25
N ILE A 71 -4.79 -14.11 -11.71
CA ILE A 71 -3.98 -13.44 -10.71
C ILE A 71 -2.67 -12.99 -11.34
N PHE A 72 -2.23 -11.75 -11.08
CA PHE A 72 -0.97 -11.24 -11.61
C PHE A 72 0.03 -10.92 -10.51
N ALA A 73 1.30 -11.23 -10.75
CA ALA A 73 2.40 -10.86 -9.86
C ALA A 73 3.71 -10.55 -10.61
N THR A 74 4.50 -9.64 -10.04
CA THR A 74 5.88 -9.37 -10.45
C THR A 74 6.75 -9.36 -9.20
N LEU A 75 8.04 -9.63 -9.33
CA LEU A 75 8.97 -9.84 -8.20
C LEU A 75 8.74 -11.17 -7.48
N HIS A 76 9.84 -11.80 -7.08
CA HIS A 76 9.82 -13.17 -6.55
C HIS A 76 8.88 -13.36 -5.36
N TYR A 77 8.87 -12.43 -4.39
CA TYR A 77 8.03 -12.54 -3.19
C TYR A 77 6.52 -12.42 -3.50
N TRP A 78 6.13 -11.56 -4.43
CA TRP A 78 4.73 -11.50 -4.88
C TRP A 78 4.36 -12.71 -5.73
N ILE A 79 5.28 -13.27 -6.52
CA ILE A 79 5.03 -14.51 -7.27
C ILE A 79 4.80 -15.68 -6.31
N GLU A 80 5.63 -15.85 -5.27
CA GLU A 80 5.41 -16.89 -4.26
C GLU A 80 4.05 -16.72 -3.57
N HIS A 81 3.70 -15.49 -3.18
CA HIS A 81 2.41 -15.19 -2.54
C HIS A 81 1.21 -15.40 -3.45
N ALA A 82 1.26 -14.89 -4.68
CA ALA A 82 0.20 -15.05 -5.65
C ALA A 82 0.01 -16.51 -6.05
N ALA A 83 1.09 -17.31 -6.12
CA ALA A 83 0.99 -18.75 -6.35
C ALA A 83 0.27 -19.46 -5.21
N LEU A 84 0.61 -19.18 -3.95
CA LEU A 84 -0.08 -19.75 -2.79
C LEU A 84 -1.56 -19.36 -2.76
N THR A 85 -1.86 -18.08 -2.97
CA THR A 85 -3.25 -17.57 -3.05
C THR A 85 -4.02 -18.22 -4.21
N GLY A 86 -3.38 -18.33 -5.38
CA GLY A 86 -3.97 -18.92 -6.57
C GLY A 86 -4.26 -20.41 -6.42
N ILE A 87 -3.37 -21.16 -5.75
CA ILE A 87 -3.60 -22.56 -5.40
C ILE A 87 -4.77 -22.68 -4.41
N ALA A 88 -4.87 -21.79 -3.42
CA ALA A 88 -5.98 -21.78 -2.48
C ALA A 88 -7.34 -21.49 -3.14
N LEU A 89 -7.37 -20.60 -4.14
CA LEU A 89 -8.56 -20.35 -4.95
C LEU A 89 -8.87 -21.54 -5.86
N ALA A 90 -7.87 -22.18 -6.46
CA ALA A 90 -8.06 -23.37 -7.27
C ALA A 90 -8.59 -24.57 -6.47
N ALA A 91 -8.15 -24.72 -5.22
CA ALA A 91 -8.63 -25.71 -4.27
C ALA A 91 -10.12 -25.52 -3.92
N GLN A 92 -10.65 -24.30 -4.05
CA GLN A 92 -12.06 -23.95 -3.91
C GLN A 92 -12.87 -24.10 -5.21
N GLY A 93 -12.30 -24.73 -6.25
CA GLY A 93 -12.99 -25.05 -7.51
C GLY A 93 -12.81 -24.02 -8.62
N HIS A 94 -12.13 -22.90 -8.37
CA HIS A 94 -11.88 -21.88 -9.38
C HIS A 94 -10.90 -22.34 -10.47
N SER A 95 -11.09 -21.82 -11.69
CA SER A 95 -10.14 -21.98 -12.80
C SER A 95 -9.13 -20.84 -12.76
N VAL A 96 -7.96 -21.10 -12.17
CA VAL A 96 -6.97 -20.05 -11.87
C VAL A 96 -5.83 -20.05 -12.88
N THR A 97 -5.49 -18.87 -13.39
CA THR A 97 -4.25 -18.62 -14.14
C THR A 97 -3.41 -17.54 -13.45
N LEU A 98 -2.15 -17.85 -13.16
CA LEU A 98 -1.14 -16.92 -12.67
C LEU A 98 -0.36 -16.31 -13.84
N GLY A 99 -0.61 -15.03 -14.14
CA GLY A 99 0.28 -14.23 -14.99
C GLY A 99 1.45 -13.69 -14.18
N TYR A 100 2.66 -13.74 -14.71
CA TYR A 100 3.82 -13.25 -13.97
C TYR A 100 4.94 -12.61 -14.81
N LEU A 101 5.71 -11.75 -14.15
CA LEU A 101 6.99 -11.21 -14.62
C LEU A 101 8.11 -11.55 -13.63
N ALA A 102 9.12 -12.27 -14.10
CA ALA A 102 10.23 -12.76 -13.28
C ALA A 102 11.28 -11.68 -12.94
N GLN A 103 10.86 -10.44 -12.65
CA GLN A 103 11.75 -9.35 -12.27
C GLN A 103 12.35 -9.61 -10.88
N SER A 104 13.60 -9.22 -10.64
CA SER A 104 14.21 -9.27 -9.30
C SER A 104 14.14 -7.96 -8.54
N ASP A 105 14.04 -6.84 -9.25
CA ASP A 105 14.15 -5.48 -8.75
C ASP A 105 13.36 -4.55 -9.69
N TRP A 106 12.64 -3.57 -9.14
CA TRP A 106 11.81 -2.65 -9.91
C TRP A 106 12.54 -1.38 -10.35
N GLN A 107 13.68 -1.04 -9.71
CA GLN A 107 14.46 0.17 -9.93
C GLN A 107 15.71 -0.07 -10.78
N LYS A 108 16.23 -1.30 -10.79
CA LYS A 108 17.46 -1.63 -11.51
C LYS A 108 17.18 -2.24 -12.89
N PRO A 109 17.94 -1.85 -13.93
CA PRO A 109 17.85 -2.50 -15.23
C PRO A 109 18.31 -3.96 -15.12
N ILE A 110 17.79 -4.79 -16.02
CA ILE A 110 18.18 -6.19 -16.18
C ILE A 110 18.35 -6.50 -17.66
N THR A 111 19.37 -7.27 -18.01
CA THR A 111 19.54 -7.70 -19.40
C THR A 111 18.42 -8.66 -19.80
N ARG A 112 18.00 -8.63 -21.07
CA ARG A 112 16.99 -9.58 -21.59
C ARG A 112 17.42 -11.04 -21.38
N PHE A 113 18.72 -11.34 -21.47
CA PHE A 113 19.26 -12.68 -21.19
C PHE A 113 19.02 -13.11 -19.74
N ASP A 114 19.38 -12.27 -18.77
CA ASP A 114 19.24 -12.60 -17.35
C ASP A 114 17.75 -12.68 -16.95
N LEU A 115 16.89 -11.82 -17.51
CA LEU A 115 15.44 -11.89 -17.31
C LEU A 115 14.83 -13.18 -17.89
N ARG A 116 15.20 -13.57 -19.12
CA ARG A 116 14.77 -14.85 -19.71
C ARG A 116 15.25 -16.05 -18.90
N ARG A 117 16.46 -15.98 -18.31
CA ARG A 117 16.95 -17.03 -17.43
C ARG A 117 16.16 -17.13 -16.14
N GLN A 118 15.81 -15.99 -15.52
CA GLN A 118 14.92 -15.95 -14.36
C GLN A 118 13.54 -16.51 -14.72
N ASP A 119 13.01 -16.18 -15.89
CA ASP A 119 11.74 -16.69 -16.40
C ASP A 119 11.75 -18.21 -16.62
N LEU A 120 12.78 -18.78 -17.24
CA LEU A 120 12.90 -20.24 -17.42
C LEU A 120 12.92 -20.98 -16.07
N TYR A 121 13.60 -20.42 -15.07
CA TYR A 121 13.57 -20.95 -13.71
C TYR A 121 12.17 -20.84 -13.10
N ALA A 122 11.51 -19.69 -13.22
CA ALA A 122 10.14 -19.50 -12.73
C ALA A 122 9.16 -20.48 -13.38
N ARG A 123 9.22 -20.66 -14.72
CA ARG A 123 8.41 -21.64 -15.46
C ARG A 123 8.57 -23.05 -14.90
N LYS A 124 9.81 -23.48 -14.66
CA LYS A 124 10.10 -24.82 -14.13
C LYS A 124 9.52 -25.01 -12.71
N VAL A 125 9.58 -23.98 -11.87
CA VAL A 125 9.01 -24.06 -10.52
C VAL A 125 7.48 -24.08 -10.61
N LEU A 126 6.90 -23.13 -11.35
CA LEU A 126 5.45 -22.99 -11.47
C LEU A 126 4.78 -24.13 -12.24
N SER A 127 5.50 -24.87 -13.09
CA SER A 127 4.95 -26.05 -13.77
C SER A 127 4.55 -27.16 -12.78
N LEU A 128 5.13 -27.18 -11.57
CA LEU A 128 4.70 -28.13 -10.53
C LEU A 128 3.25 -27.87 -10.08
N ALA A 129 2.72 -26.65 -10.27
CA ALA A 129 1.35 -26.27 -9.92
C ALA A 129 0.32 -26.56 -11.03
N GLU A 130 0.74 -27.00 -12.22
CA GLU A 130 -0.13 -27.23 -13.39
C GLU A 130 -1.38 -28.08 -13.13
N PRO A 131 -1.38 -29.12 -12.25
CA PRO A 131 -2.58 -29.89 -11.95
C PRO A 131 -3.74 -29.06 -11.40
N VAL A 132 -3.47 -27.91 -10.77
CA VAL A 132 -4.49 -27.07 -10.12
C VAL A 132 -4.54 -25.64 -10.66
N MET A 133 -3.41 -25.09 -11.11
CA MET A 133 -3.28 -23.69 -11.53
C MET A 133 -2.39 -23.59 -12.76
N LYS A 134 -2.86 -22.86 -13.79
CA LYS A 134 -2.05 -22.53 -14.97
C LYS A 134 -1.13 -21.36 -14.67
N SER A 135 0.02 -21.29 -15.32
CA SER A 135 0.89 -20.11 -15.26
C SER A 135 1.25 -19.60 -16.65
N ILE A 136 1.37 -18.27 -16.80
CA ILE A 136 1.77 -17.62 -18.04
C ILE A 136 2.80 -16.52 -17.77
N SER A 137 3.90 -16.57 -18.50
CA SER A 137 4.96 -15.57 -18.45
C SER A 137 4.69 -14.40 -19.38
N PHE A 138 4.91 -13.19 -18.89
CA PHE A 138 4.86 -11.96 -19.71
C PHE A 138 6.25 -11.53 -20.24
N VAL A 139 7.33 -12.28 -19.95
CA VAL A 139 8.72 -11.93 -20.36
C VAL A 139 8.96 -12.07 -21.88
N SER A 140 8.15 -12.90 -22.56
CA SER A 140 8.40 -13.30 -23.96
C SER A 140 7.14 -13.28 -24.84
N GLY A 141 6.13 -12.48 -24.49
CA GLY A 141 4.98 -12.30 -25.37
C GLY A 141 5.43 -11.74 -26.72
N LYS A 142 4.92 -12.28 -27.84
CA LYS A 142 4.96 -11.56 -29.11
C LYS A 142 4.20 -10.26 -28.88
N ILE A 143 4.91 -9.17 -28.62
CA ILE A 143 4.31 -7.86 -28.48
C ILE A 143 3.63 -7.56 -29.82
N PRO A 144 2.30 -7.45 -29.87
CA PRO A 144 1.63 -7.13 -31.11
C PRO A 144 2.19 -5.81 -31.63
N PHE A 145 2.52 -5.73 -32.92
CA PHE A 145 2.96 -4.51 -33.61
C PHE A 145 1.85 -3.43 -33.72
N ALA A 146 0.83 -3.51 -32.87
CA ALA A 146 -0.30 -2.60 -32.87
C ALA A 146 0.08 -1.31 -32.13
N PRO A 147 -0.28 -0.13 -32.66
CA PRO A 147 -0.05 1.12 -31.95
C PRO A 147 -0.78 1.10 -30.60
N VAL A 148 -0.06 1.52 -29.56
CA VAL A 148 -0.62 1.73 -28.22
C VAL A 148 -1.70 2.80 -28.33
N SER A 149 -2.92 2.52 -27.87
CA SER A 149 -3.97 3.54 -27.85
C SER A 149 -3.62 4.66 -26.88
N ASP A 150 -4.14 5.88 -27.11
CA ASP A 150 -3.91 7.03 -26.22
C ASP A 150 -4.35 6.77 -24.78
N GLU A 151 -5.30 5.85 -24.57
CA GLU A 151 -5.74 5.45 -23.23
C GLU A 151 -4.71 4.54 -22.54
N ILE A 152 -4.09 3.62 -23.27
CA ILE A 152 -2.98 2.81 -22.75
C ILE A 152 -1.73 3.67 -22.53
N ALA A 153 -1.45 4.63 -23.41
CA ALA A 153 -0.32 5.54 -23.23
C ALA A 153 -0.47 6.37 -21.94
N ARG A 154 -1.67 6.90 -21.67
CA ARG A 154 -1.96 7.68 -20.46
C ARG A 154 -1.87 6.86 -19.18
N LEU A 155 -2.41 5.62 -19.16
CA LEU A 155 -2.29 4.77 -17.97
C LEU A 155 -0.83 4.38 -17.70
N VAL A 156 -0.05 4.12 -18.74
CA VAL A 156 1.39 3.80 -18.63
C VAL A 156 2.15 4.99 -18.07
N GLN A 157 1.90 6.19 -18.61
CA GLN A 157 2.53 7.41 -18.13
C GLN A 157 2.24 7.61 -16.64
N GLN A 158 0.97 7.53 -16.24
CA GLN A 158 0.57 7.72 -14.85
C GLN A 158 1.25 6.73 -13.89
N VAL A 159 1.30 5.45 -14.25
CA VAL A 159 1.95 4.44 -13.38
C VAL A 159 3.47 4.65 -13.36
N SER A 160 4.10 5.01 -14.48
CA SER A 160 5.53 5.32 -14.54
C SER A 160 5.90 6.54 -13.70
N GLU A 161 5.02 7.54 -13.64
CA GLU A 161 5.15 8.70 -12.77
C GLU A 161 5.11 8.27 -11.30
N PHE A 162 4.08 7.51 -10.90
CA PHE A 162 3.96 6.95 -9.54
C PHE A 162 5.15 6.07 -9.16
N ASP A 163 5.65 5.24 -10.08
CA ASP A 163 6.81 4.39 -9.84
C ASP A 163 8.08 5.19 -9.57
N THR A 164 8.23 6.31 -10.27
CA THR A 164 9.38 7.20 -10.13
C THR A 164 9.30 7.96 -8.81
N GLN A 165 8.13 8.49 -8.46
CA GLN A 165 7.89 9.13 -7.16
C GLN A 165 8.14 8.15 -6.00
N TYR A 166 7.66 6.91 -6.14
CA TYR A 166 7.84 5.86 -5.14
C TYR A 166 9.31 5.45 -4.99
N SER A 167 10.01 5.25 -6.11
CA SER A 167 11.37 4.70 -6.10
C SER A 167 12.40 5.74 -5.67
N LEU A 168 12.27 6.98 -6.15
CA LEU A 168 13.20 8.06 -5.84
C LEU A 168 12.79 8.83 -4.58
N GLN A 169 11.57 8.63 -4.08
CA GLN A 169 11.02 9.41 -2.97
C GLN A 169 11.14 10.90 -3.28
N VAL A 170 10.48 11.29 -4.37
CA VAL A 170 10.33 12.67 -4.87
C VAL A 170 8.88 12.91 -5.27
N GLU A 171 8.44 14.16 -5.30
CA GLU A 171 7.09 14.52 -5.76
C GLU A 171 7.08 15.04 -7.19
N GLU A 172 8.12 15.79 -7.57
CA GLU A 172 8.32 16.26 -8.94
C GLU A 172 9.23 15.30 -9.71
N ILE A 173 8.90 15.08 -10.99
CA ILE A 173 9.50 14.04 -11.81
C ILE A 173 10.23 14.67 -12.99
N ASP A 174 11.50 14.33 -13.15
CA ASP A 174 12.21 14.56 -14.41
C ASP A 174 12.01 13.35 -15.33
N HIS A 175 11.25 13.53 -16.41
CA HIS A 175 10.99 12.46 -17.39
C HIS A 175 12.25 12.03 -18.16
N LYS A 176 13.37 12.76 -18.03
CA LYS A 176 14.67 12.35 -18.57
C LYS A 176 15.41 11.38 -17.63
N ASN A 177 14.99 11.26 -16.38
CA ASN A 177 15.59 10.39 -15.38
C ASN A 177 15.59 8.92 -15.84
N GLU A 178 16.66 8.20 -15.52
CA GLU A 178 16.83 6.80 -15.93
C GLU A 178 15.80 5.86 -15.30
N VAL A 179 15.38 6.13 -14.06
CA VAL A 179 14.32 5.36 -13.40
C VAL A 179 13.00 5.56 -14.12
N TYR A 180 12.63 6.80 -14.48
CA TYR A 180 11.39 7.04 -15.23
C TYR A 180 11.38 6.29 -16.56
N LYS A 181 12.46 6.40 -17.34
CA LYS A 181 12.57 5.71 -18.64
C LYS A 181 12.48 4.19 -18.49
N LEU A 182 13.16 3.63 -17.50
CA LEU A 182 13.10 2.19 -17.20
C LEU A 182 11.68 1.76 -16.83
N ARG A 183 11.00 2.52 -15.97
CA ARG A 183 9.63 2.22 -15.55
C ARG A 183 8.65 2.35 -16.71
N GLN A 184 8.81 3.38 -17.55
CA GLN A 184 8.03 3.57 -18.76
C GLN A 184 8.15 2.37 -19.70
N GLU A 185 9.38 1.95 -20.06
CA GLU A 185 9.61 0.80 -20.94
C GLU A 185 8.93 -0.48 -20.41
N ARG A 186 9.14 -0.80 -19.12
CA ARG A 186 8.53 -2.00 -18.50
C ARG A 186 7.01 -1.92 -18.42
N ASN A 187 6.47 -0.75 -18.11
CA ASN A 187 5.04 -0.53 -18.01
C ASN A 187 4.37 -0.62 -19.39
N GLU A 188 5.03 -0.16 -20.47
CA GLU A 188 4.56 -0.32 -21.85
C GLU A 188 4.52 -1.80 -22.27
N GLU A 189 5.60 -2.54 -22.07
CA GLU A 189 5.67 -3.97 -22.38
C GLU A 189 4.58 -4.75 -21.61
N THR A 190 4.42 -4.44 -20.31
CA THR A 190 3.39 -5.05 -19.46
C THR A 190 1.98 -4.70 -19.93
N ALA A 191 1.73 -3.45 -20.30
CA ALA A 191 0.41 -3.01 -20.74
C ALA A 191 -0.03 -3.75 -22.01
N LEU A 192 0.88 -3.92 -22.96
CA LEU A 192 0.63 -4.65 -24.20
C LEU A 192 0.37 -6.14 -23.96
N ALA A 193 1.20 -6.78 -23.13
CA ALA A 193 1.01 -8.19 -22.77
C ALA A 193 -0.31 -8.43 -22.02
N ALA A 194 -0.59 -7.60 -21.01
CA ALA A 194 -1.82 -7.67 -20.23
C ALA A 194 -3.05 -7.41 -21.09
N TYR A 195 -3.02 -6.39 -21.95
CA TYR A 195 -4.14 -6.04 -22.80
C TYR A 195 -4.46 -7.16 -23.77
N SER A 196 -3.44 -7.71 -24.45
CA SER A 196 -3.61 -8.84 -25.37
C SER A 196 -4.21 -10.04 -24.65
N TYR A 197 -3.60 -10.46 -23.54
CA TYR A 197 -4.00 -11.65 -22.81
C TYR A 197 -5.42 -11.53 -22.23
N LEU A 198 -5.71 -10.43 -21.53
CA LEU A 198 -7.00 -10.22 -20.87
C LEU A 198 -8.14 -10.03 -21.88
N LYS A 199 -7.86 -9.43 -23.04
CA LYS A 199 -8.85 -9.27 -24.11
C LYS A 199 -9.23 -10.61 -24.74
N GLU A 200 -8.25 -11.49 -24.96
CA GLU A 200 -8.46 -12.81 -25.56
C GLU A 200 -9.11 -13.81 -24.59
N ASN A 201 -8.64 -13.85 -23.34
CA ASN A 201 -9.05 -14.89 -22.38
C ASN A 201 -10.25 -14.49 -21.51
N ARG A 202 -10.47 -13.17 -21.31
CA ARG A 202 -11.58 -12.58 -20.53
C ARG A 202 -11.92 -13.34 -19.24
N PRO A 203 -11.06 -13.30 -18.21
CA PRO A 203 -11.40 -13.86 -16.89
C PRO A 203 -12.61 -13.16 -16.27
N ASP A 204 -13.29 -13.82 -15.34
CA ASP A 204 -14.42 -13.26 -14.59
C ASP A 204 -13.95 -12.23 -13.56
N VAL A 205 -12.74 -12.42 -13.03
CA VAL A 205 -12.08 -11.51 -12.10
C VAL A 205 -10.57 -11.52 -12.28
N VAL A 206 -9.96 -10.34 -12.17
CA VAL A 206 -8.52 -10.15 -12.08
C VAL A 206 -8.14 -9.84 -10.63
N ILE A 207 -7.10 -10.48 -10.09
CA ILE A 207 -6.58 -10.21 -8.76
C ILE A 207 -5.16 -9.66 -8.89
N VAL A 208 -4.87 -8.51 -8.27
CA VAL A 208 -3.54 -7.89 -8.33
C VAL A 208 -3.14 -7.30 -6.97
N PRO A 209 -1.98 -7.65 -6.40
CA PRO A 209 -1.48 -6.95 -5.23
C PRO A 209 -1.25 -5.46 -5.53
N ASN A 210 -1.46 -4.58 -4.54
CA ASN A 210 -1.29 -3.11 -4.56
C ASN A 210 -2.13 -2.33 -5.59
N GLY A 211 -1.98 -2.62 -6.89
CA GLY A 211 -2.73 -2.01 -7.98
C GLY A 211 -2.48 -0.52 -8.24
N THR A 212 -1.54 0.11 -7.55
CA THR A 212 -1.23 1.55 -7.72
C THR A 212 0.09 1.76 -8.45
N ILE A 213 1.12 1.03 -8.04
CA ILE A 213 2.48 1.13 -8.54
C ILE A 213 2.87 -0.12 -9.32
N GLN A 214 3.94 0.00 -10.09
CA GLN A 214 4.65 -1.01 -10.84
C GLN A 214 3.78 -1.66 -11.91
N GLU A 215 4.26 -2.78 -12.45
CA GLU A 215 3.52 -3.62 -13.40
C GLU A 215 2.15 -4.05 -12.82
N LEU A 216 2.01 -4.07 -11.48
CA LEU A 216 0.76 -4.30 -10.76
C LEU A 216 -0.27 -3.20 -11.06
N GLY A 217 0.12 -1.93 -10.98
CA GLY A 217 -0.72 -0.79 -11.34
C GLY A 217 -1.14 -0.79 -12.80
N VAL A 218 -0.25 -1.22 -13.70
CA VAL A 218 -0.55 -1.38 -15.13
C VAL A 218 -1.64 -2.43 -15.35
N VAL A 219 -1.47 -3.63 -14.80
CA VAL A 219 -2.44 -4.74 -15.00
C VAL A 219 -3.80 -4.38 -14.40
N TYR A 220 -3.83 -3.73 -13.23
CA TYR A 220 -5.07 -3.18 -12.66
C TYR A 220 -5.77 -2.24 -13.65
N ARG A 221 -5.07 -1.24 -14.19
CA ARG A 221 -5.65 -0.26 -15.11
C ARG A 221 -6.11 -0.87 -16.43
N VAL A 222 -5.36 -1.82 -16.98
CA VAL A 222 -5.75 -2.56 -18.19
C VAL A 222 -7.01 -3.39 -17.94
N ALA A 223 -7.14 -4.07 -16.80
CA ALA A 223 -8.35 -4.80 -16.45
C ALA A 223 -9.57 -3.86 -16.35
N ARG A 224 -9.40 -2.69 -15.71
CA ARG A 224 -10.44 -1.64 -15.63
C ARG A 224 -10.84 -1.11 -17.01
N LEU A 225 -9.87 -0.84 -17.88
CA LEU A 225 -10.09 -0.44 -19.26
C LEU A 225 -10.94 -1.47 -20.02
N LEU A 226 -10.63 -2.75 -19.84
CA LEU A 226 -11.38 -3.85 -20.44
C LEU A 226 -12.72 -4.14 -19.74
N LYS A 227 -13.08 -3.40 -18.69
CA LYS A 227 -14.29 -3.58 -17.86
C LYS A 227 -14.36 -4.98 -17.23
N ILE A 228 -13.21 -5.54 -16.89
CA ILE A 228 -13.13 -6.80 -16.15
C ILE A 228 -13.15 -6.45 -14.65
N PRO A 229 -13.97 -7.12 -13.83
CA PRO A 229 -13.90 -6.98 -12.38
C PRO A 229 -12.46 -7.20 -11.88
N VAL A 230 -11.96 -6.29 -11.06
CA VAL A 230 -10.61 -6.40 -10.52
C VAL A 230 -10.65 -6.26 -9.01
N VAL A 231 -9.88 -7.08 -8.31
CA VAL A 231 -9.67 -7.00 -6.87
C VAL A 231 -8.21 -6.70 -6.61
N THR A 232 -7.94 -5.61 -5.90
CA THR A 232 -6.59 -5.29 -5.44
C THR A 232 -6.46 -5.53 -3.95
N TYR A 233 -5.27 -5.91 -3.50
CA TYR A 233 -5.03 -6.22 -2.08
C TYR A 233 -3.65 -5.78 -1.61
N GLU A 234 -3.52 -5.44 -0.32
CA GLU A 234 -2.25 -5.06 0.30
C GLU A 234 -2.24 -5.46 1.78
N PHE A 235 -1.06 -5.52 2.37
CA PHE A 235 -0.89 -5.80 3.79
C PHE A 235 -0.60 -4.53 4.60
N GLY A 236 -1.37 -4.35 5.68
CA GLY A 236 -1.07 -3.37 6.72
C GLY A 236 -0.14 -3.92 7.79
N ASP A 237 0.08 -3.17 8.87
CA ASP A 237 0.94 -3.61 9.98
C ASP A 237 0.32 -4.74 10.83
N GLN A 238 -0.97 -5.02 10.68
CA GLN A 238 -1.67 -6.08 11.40
C GLN A 238 -1.46 -7.43 10.71
N ARG A 239 -0.78 -8.37 11.39
CA ARG A 239 -0.59 -9.74 10.88
C ARG A 239 -1.92 -10.48 10.82
N GLN A 240 -1.98 -11.52 9.99
CA GLN A 240 -3.20 -12.29 9.72
C GLN A 240 -4.40 -11.45 9.21
N ARG A 241 -4.10 -10.29 8.60
CA ARG A 241 -5.08 -9.41 7.99
C ARG A 241 -4.60 -8.97 6.61
N ILE A 242 -5.57 -8.59 5.78
CA ILE A 242 -5.36 -8.06 4.43
C ILE A 242 -6.32 -6.90 4.19
N TRP A 243 -5.90 -5.91 3.44
CA TRP A 243 -6.77 -4.90 2.86
C TRP A 243 -7.20 -5.35 1.47
N ILE A 244 -8.47 -5.14 1.14
CA ILE A 244 -9.02 -5.48 -0.18
C ILE A 244 -9.80 -4.27 -0.72
N ALA A 245 -9.63 -4.00 -2.01
CA ALA A 245 -10.46 -3.07 -2.75
C ALA A 245 -10.99 -3.73 -4.03
N GLN A 246 -12.27 -3.55 -4.30
CA GLN A 246 -12.92 -4.06 -5.51
C GLN A 246 -13.12 -2.93 -6.51
N ASN A 247 -12.61 -3.11 -7.72
CA ASN A 247 -12.60 -2.14 -8.81
C ASN A 247 -11.89 -0.82 -8.49
N ASN A 248 -11.09 -0.79 -7.42
CA ASN A 248 -10.36 0.37 -6.94
C ASN A 248 -8.93 -0.05 -6.55
N GLU A 249 -8.04 0.92 -6.41
CA GLU A 249 -6.68 0.78 -5.90
C GLU A 249 -6.73 0.60 -4.37
N VAL A 250 -6.22 -0.50 -3.83
CA VAL A 250 -6.28 -0.77 -2.37
C VAL A 250 -5.54 0.29 -1.55
N MET A 251 -4.47 0.86 -2.11
CA MET A 251 -3.72 1.94 -1.47
C MET A 251 -4.54 3.22 -1.34
N ARG A 252 -5.67 3.37 -2.04
CA ARG A 252 -6.62 4.47 -1.83
C ARG A 252 -7.28 4.39 -0.46
N GLN A 253 -7.34 3.19 0.12
CA GLN A 253 -7.99 2.92 1.41
C GLN A 253 -9.41 3.49 1.43
N ASP A 254 -10.14 3.23 0.35
CA ASP A 254 -11.51 3.73 0.21
C ASP A 254 -12.44 3.00 1.20
N THR A 255 -12.85 3.73 2.23
CA THR A 255 -13.77 3.25 3.26
C THR A 255 -15.20 3.74 3.05
N ASP A 256 -15.57 4.32 1.90
CA ASP A 256 -16.88 4.94 1.72
C ASP A 256 -18.03 3.94 1.90
N ALA A 257 -17.90 2.74 1.32
CA ALA A 257 -18.91 1.69 1.45
C ALA A 257 -19.03 1.20 2.90
N LEU A 258 -17.89 0.96 3.57
CA LEU A 258 -17.84 0.58 4.98
C LEU A 258 -18.50 1.65 5.85
N TRP A 259 -18.10 2.91 5.67
CA TRP A 259 -18.59 4.01 6.48
C TRP A 259 -20.08 4.24 6.27
N ARG A 260 -20.56 4.22 5.01
CA ARG A 260 -21.99 4.34 4.72
C ARG A 260 -22.82 3.27 5.42
N ALA A 261 -22.32 2.04 5.46
CA ALA A 261 -23.00 0.91 6.11
C ALA A 261 -22.96 0.98 7.65
N ARG A 262 -21.94 1.61 8.24
CA ARG A 262 -21.63 1.47 9.68
C ARG A 262 -21.71 2.76 10.49
N GLN A 263 -21.83 3.93 9.86
CA GLN A 263 -21.77 5.23 10.54
C GLN A 263 -22.89 5.48 11.56
N ASN A 264 -24.01 4.76 11.44
CA ASN A 264 -25.15 4.88 12.36
C ASN A 264 -25.19 3.76 13.40
N SER A 265 -24.20 2.85 13.39
CA SER A 265 -24.11 1.75 14.34
C SER A 265 -23.14 2.14 15.46
N PRO A 266 -23.62 2.39 16.71
CA PRO A 266 -22.74 2.70 17.83
C PRO A 266 -21.78 1.55 18.11
N LEU A 267 -20.66 1.87 18.76
CA LEU A 267 -19.74 0.85 19.25
C LEU A 267 -20.32 0.18 20.49
N LYS A 268 -20.20 -1.14 20.57
CA LYS A 268 -20.44 -1.89 21.82
C LYS A 268 -19.32 -1.56 22.82
N ASP A 269 -19.57 -1.70 24.12
CA ASP A 269 -18.58 -1.40 25.16
C ASP A 269 -17.26 -2.17 24.97
N GLU A 270 -17.34 -3.45 24.57
CA GLU A 270 -16.18 -4.28 24.24
C GLU A 270 -15.36 -3.72 23.06
N GLN A 271 -16.04 -3.17 22.05
CA GLN A 271 -15.40 -2.57 20.89
C GLN A 271 -14.66 -1.29 21.28
N LEU A 272 -15.28 -0.48 22.14
CA LEU A 272 -14.70 0.73 22.67
C LEU A 272 -13.47 0.43 23.53
N GLU A 273 -13.56 -0.57 24.42
CA GLU A 273 -12.46 -0.95 25.30
C GLU A 273 -11.27 -1.54 24.53
N ARG A 274 -11.54 -2.33 23.48
CA ARG A 274 -10.51 -2.84 22.58
C ARG A 274 -9.77 -1.70 21.88
N LEU A 275 -10.49 -0.70 21.36
CA LEU A 275 -9.88 0.47 20.73
C LEU A 275 -9.06 1.29 21.74
N ARG A 276 -9.56 1.51 22.96
CA ARG A 276 -8.82 2.18 24.04
C ARG A 276 -7.51 1.47 24.35
N SER A 277 -7.56 0.16 24.51
CA SER A 277 -6.39 -0.67 24.80
C SER A 277 -5.31 -0.54 23.70
N MET A 278 -5.71 -0.56 22.44
CA MET A 278 -4.80 -0.34 21.31
C MET A 278 -4.15 1.05 21.34
N LEU A 279 -4.93 2.11 21.62
CA LEU A 279 -4.39 3.47 21.71
C LEU A 279 -3.44 3.64 22.89
N MET A 280 -3.77 3.06 24.05
CA MET A 280 -2.87 3.06 25.21
C MET A 280 -1.55 2.38 24.86
N ALA A 281 -1.58 1.23 24.17
CA ALA A 281 -0.35 0.58 23.75
C ALA A 281 0.48 1.47 22.82
N ARG A 282 -0.15 2.16 21.87
CA ARG A 282 0.54 3.13 20.99
C ARG A 282 1.14 4.30 21.75
N GLN A 283 0.41 4.87 22.72
CA GLN A 283 0.89 5.97 23.57
C GLN A 283 2.13 5.59 24.38
N HIS A 284 2.18 4.36 24.88
CA HIS A 284 3.31 3.85 25.66
C HIS A 284 4.44 3.28 24.81
N GLY A 285 4.32 3.28 23.48
CA GLY A 285 5.30 2.68 22.57
C GLY A 285 5.37 1.15 22.68
N ALA A 286 4.28 0.50 23.11
CA ALA A 286 4.20 -0.95 23.23
C ALA A 286 3.68 -1.60 21.93
N MET A 287 4.08 -2.85 21.71
CA MET A 287 3.45 -3.72 20.71
C MET A 287 2.05 -4.09 21.19
N TRP A 288 1.09 -4.26 20.28
CA TRP A 288 -0.27 -4.62 20.62
C TRP A 288 -0.80 -5.74 19.72
N GLU A 289 -1.30 -6.82 20.32
CA GLU A 289 -1.80 -8.01 19.65
C GLU A 289 -0.90 -8.47 18.48
N ASN A 290 -1.46 -8.56 17.28
CA ASN A 290 -0.84 -9.01 16.05
C ASN A 290 -0.25 -7.87 15.21
N PHE A 291 -0.10 -6.66 15.75
CA PHE A 291 0.56 -5.57 15.03
C PHE A 291 2.08 -5.72 15.07
N ALA A 292 2.74 -5.52 13.93
CA ALA A 292 4.16 -5.85 13.75
C ALA A 292 5.14 -4.70 14.09
N ARG A 293 4.65 -3.52 14.48
CA ARG A 293 5.49 -2.32 14.70
C ARG A 293 5.10 -1.57 15.97
N GLN A 294 6.08 -0.87 16.56
CA GLN A 294 5.83 0.18 17.56
C GLN A 294 5.56 1.50 16.82
N TRP A 295 4.43 2.15 17.13
CA TRP A 295 4.08 3.46 16.52
C TRP A 295 4.93 4.61 17.06
N GLN A 296 5.37 4.51 18.32
CA GLN A 296 6.22 5.49 18.98
C GLN A 296 7.43 4.77 19.58
N GLY A 297 8.64 5.31 19.33
CA GLY A 297 9.88 4.77 19.89
C GLY A 297 10.17 5.25 21.32
N THR A 298 9.33 6.11 21.90
CA THR A 298 9.51 6.66 23.25
C THR A 298 8.14 6.79 23.93
N PRO A 299 7.97 6.35 25.18
CA PRO A 299 6.71 6.52 25.92
C PRO A 299 6.32 7.99 26.08
N SER A 300 5.01 8.24 26.19
CA SER A 300 4.46 9.56 26.51
C SER A 300 5.03 10.08 27.85
N GLN A 301 5.38 11.37 27.87
CA GLN A 301 5.88 12.05 29.06
C GLN A 301 4.90 13.09 29.60
N GLY A 302 3.82 13.37 28.86
CA GLY A 302 2.75 14.32 29.15
C GLY A 302 2.93 15.65 28.41
N GLY A 303 1.82 16.25 27.99
CA GLY A 303 1.78 17.47 27.18
C GLY A 303 2.53 18.66 27.79
N GLU A 304 2.37 18.92 29.09
CA GLU A 304 3.07 20.03 29.76
C GLU A 304 4.60 19.90 29.75
N LYS A 305 5.12 18.67 29.80
CA LYS A 305 6.57 18.46 29.65
C LYS A 305 7.01 18.72 28.22
N ALA A 306 6.23 18.31 27.23
CA ALA A 306 6.50 18.61 25.83
C ALA A 306 6.43 20.12 25.56
N ARG A 307 5.42 20.82 26.11
CA ARG A 307 5.26 22.29 26.07
C ARG A 307 6.52 22.98 26.58
N LYS A 308 6.98 22.60 27.78
CA LYS A 308 8.21 23.16 28.38
C LYS A 308 9.46 22.82 27.57
N ALA A 309 9.63 21.57 27.14
CA ALA A 309 10.80 21.13 26.40
C ALA A 309 10.95 21.84 25.04
N LEU A 310 9.83 22.17 24.40
CA LEU A 310 9.78 22.90 23.13
C LEU A 310 9.74 24.42 23.30
N GLY A 311 9.73 24.93 24.55
CA GLY A 311 9.64 26.36 24.84
C GLY A 311 8.37 27.00 24.28
N LEU A 312 7.25 26.31 24.42
CA LEU A 312 5.92 26.77 24.01
C LEU A 312 5.27 27.55 25.17
N ASP A 313 4.71 28.72 24.88
CA ASP A 313 3.95 29.55 25.82
C ASP A 313 2.43 29.44 25.59
N GLU A 314 1.65 30.33 26.22
CA GLU A 314 0.17 30.32 26.23
C GLU A 314 -0.49 30.64 24.88
N ARG A 315 0.28 31.03 23.85
CA ARG A 315 -0.25 31.22 22.50
C ARG A 315 -0.83 29.91 21.95
N PRO A 316 -1.81 29.98 21.02
CA PRO A 316 -2.35 28.80 20.37
C PRO A 316 -1.26 27.95 19.69
N VAL A 317 -1.36 26.63 19.82
CA VAL A 317 -0.39 25.68 19.25
C VAL A 317 -0.98 24.96 18.05
N VAL A 318 -0.32 25.06 16.90
CA VAL A 318 -0.66 24.32 15.70
C VAL A 318 0.31 23.16 15.53
N LEU A 319 -0.21 21.94 15.42
CA LEU A 319 0.59 20.74 15.15
C LEU A 319 0.45 20.35 13.68
N LEU A 320 1.53 20.45 12.91
CA LEU A 320 1.63 19.91 11.56
C LEU A 320 2.38 18.57 11.59
N ALA A 321 1.68 17.47 11.31
CA ALA A 321 2.29 16.14 11.21
C ALA A 321 2.51 15.77 9.74
N THR A 322 3.76 15.51 9.35
CA THR A 322 4.09 15.14 7.96
C THR A 322 3.85 13.66 7.70
N ASN A 323 3.71 13.31 6.42
CA ASN A 323 3.79 11.93 5.95
C ASN A 323 5.21 11.60 5.47
N VAL A 324 5.48 10.30 5.27
CA VAL A 324 6.68 9.85 4.54
C VAL A 324 6.48 10.12 3.05
N LEU A 325 7.40 10.86 2.45
CA LEU A 325 7.33 11.22 1.03
C LEU A 325 7.63 10.00 0.14
N GLY A 326 6.86 9.85 -0.94
CA GLY A 326 7.02 8.75 -1.89
C GLY A 326 6.49 7.41 -1.38
N ASP A 327 5.80 7.37 -0.24
CA ASP A 327 5.03 6.19 0.15
C ASP A 327 3.85 6.03 -0.83
N SER A 328 3.57 4.81 -1.27
CA SER A 328 2.40 4.46 -2.10
C SER A 328 1.06 5.01 -1.56
N LEU A 329 0.92 5.18 -0.24
CA LEU A 329 -0.24 5.80 0.40
C LEU A 329 -0.42 7.30 0.09
N THR A 330 0.67 7.98 -0.30
CA THR A 330 0.70 9.43 -0.57
C THR A 330 0.55 9.77 -2.05
N LEU A 331 0.71 8.80 -2.94
CA LEU A 331 0.69 9.02 -4.39
C LEU A 331 -0.72 9.42 -4.88
N GLY A 332 -0.77 10.48 -5.69
CA GLY A 332 -2.01 10.95 -6.30
C GLY A 332 -3.09 11.39 -5.29
N ARG A 333 -2.68 11.87 -4.10
CA ARG A 333 -3.59 12.32 -3.02
C ARG A 333 -3.85 13.83 -3.00
N HIS A 334 -3.19 14.55 -3.90
CA HIS A 334 -3.25 16.00 -4.02
C HIS A 334 -4.68 16.49 -4.31
N LEU A 335 -5.07 17.62 -3.69
CA LEU A 335 -6.36 18.27 -3.90
C LEU A 335 -6.18 19.69 -4.46
N PHE A 336 -5.67 20.60 -3.63
CA PHE A 336 -5.44 22.00 -4.02
C PHE A 336 -3.97 22.41 -3.99
N SER A 337 -3.12 21.64 -3.31
CA SER A 337 -1.67 21.71 -3.48
C SER A 337 -1.25 20.79 -4.60
N LYS A 338 -0.21 21.15 -5.35
CA LYS A 338 0.41 20.29 -6.36
C LYS A 338 1.19 19.15 -5.72
N THR A 339 1.79 19.41 -4.58
CA THR A 339 2.61 18.49 -3.80
C THR A 339 2.37 18.68 -2.30
N MET A 340 2.76 17.70 -1.48
CA MET A 340 2.84 17.83 -0.02
C MET A 340 3.92 18.84 0.37
N GLY A 341 5.05 18.87 -0.34
CA GLY A 341 6.10 19.87 -0.17
C GLY A 341 5.57 21.29 -0.34
N GLU A 342 4.82 21.58 -1.41
CA GLU A 342 4.18 22.88 -1.61
C GLU A 342 3.20 23.20 -0.47
N TRP A 343 2.42 22.21 -0.03
CA TRP A 343 1.52 22.36 1.11
C TRP A 343 2.26 22.83 2.37
N ILE A 344 3.33 22.12 2.73
CA ILE A 344 4.17 22.45 3.89
C ILE A 344 4.79 23.84 3.71
N SER A 345 5.42 24.10 2.56
CA SER A 345 6.13 25.36 2.32
C SER A 345 5.23 26.59 2.49
N ARG A 346 4.06 26.59 1.85
CA ARG A 346 3.11 27.71 1.94
C ARG A 346 2.45 27.81 3.32
N THR A 347 2.33 26.70 4.04
CA THR A 347 1.84 26.70 5.42
C THR A 347 2.86 27.32 6.37
N VAL A 348 4.14 26.97 6.23
CA VAL A 348 5.23 27.59 7.01
C VAL A 348 5.33 29.09 6.73
N GLN A 349 5.22 29.52 5.47
CA GLN A 349 5.17 30.94 5.09
C GLN A 349 4.03 31.69 5.78
N TYR A 350 2.83 31.10 5.82
CA TYR A 350 1.68 31.69 6.50
C TYR A 350 1.94 31.89 8.00
N PHE A 351 2.49 30.89 8.68
CA PHE A 351 2.77 30.99 10.12
C PHE A 351 3.99 31.85 10.45
N ALA A 352 4.94 32.02 9.54
CA ALA A 352 6.06 32.94 9.74
C ALA A 352 5.59 34.38 9.97
N GLY A 353 4.48 34.79 9.32
CA GLY A 353 3.83 36.08 9.53
C GLY A 353 2.86 36.15 10.71
N ARG A 354 2.76 35.10 11.54
CA ARG A 354 1.80 34.98 12.65
C ARG A 354 2.52 34.72 13.99
N PRO A 355 3.25 35.70 14.54
CA PRO A 355 3.92 35.55 15.83
C PRO A 355 2.93 35.43 17.00
N ASP A 356 1.63 35.64 16.78
CA ASP A 356 0.55 35.41 17.73
C ASP A 356 0.21 33.91 17.93
N VAL A 357 0.79 33.01 17.12
CA VAL A 357 0.54 31.56 17.13
C VAL A 357 1.87 30.80 17.14
N GLN A 358 1.91 29.61 17.72
CA GLN A 358 3.06 28.71 17.69
C GLN A 358 2.82 27.55 16.72
N LEU A 359 3.75 27.31 15.80
CA LEU A 359 3.69 26.17 14.88
C LEU A 359 4.71 25.10 15.30
N VAL A 360 4.26 23.88 15.54
CA VAL A 360 5.08 22.70 15.76
C VAL A 360 4.96 21.77 14.55
N ILE A 361 6.07 21.55 13.85
CA ILE A 361 6.15 20.66 12.69
C ILE A 361 6.80 19.36 13.14
N ARG A 362 6.04 18.27 13.14
CA ARG A 362 6.54 16.92 13.45
C ARG A 362 6.81 16.16 12.16
N VAL A 363 8.10 16.02 11.84
CA VAL A 363 8.54 15.17 10.72
C VAL A 363 8.39 13.70 11.10
N HIS A 364 7.80 12.91 10.20
CA HIS A 364 7.50 11.50 10.42
C HIS A 364 8.75 10.67 10.75
N PRO A 365 8.81 9.90 11.86
CA PRO A 365 9.99 9.12 12.22
C PRO A 365 10.44 8.11 11.15
N GLY A 366 9.49 7.56 10.40
CA GLY A 366 9.76 6.65 9.27
C GLY A 366 10.56 7.27 8.12
N GLU A 367 10.69 8.59 8.04
CA GLU A 367 11.53 9.27 7.03
C GLU A 367 13.02 8.91 7.17
N VAL A 368 13.45 8.42 8.34
CA VAL A 368 14.82 7.90 8.56
C VAL A 368 15.16 6.74 7.64
N LEU A 369 14.14 5.96 7.24
CA LEU A 369 14.30 4.80 6.37
C LEU A 369 14.22 5.18 4.88
N THR A 370 14.10 6.48 4.58
CA THR A 370 13.97 7.02 3.23
C THR A 370 15.25 7.70 2.78
N HIS A 371 15.52 7.66 1.48
CA HIS A 371 16.69 8.26 0.84
C HIS A 371 16.32 9.50 0.00
N GLY A 372 15.03 9.87 -0.03
CA GLY A 372 14.49 10.95 -0.83
C GLY A 372 14.52 12.33 -0.19
N THR A 373 13.68 13.23 -0.70
CA THR A 373 13.59 14.62 -0.24
C THR A 373 13.07 14.68 1.20
N SER A 374 13.89 15.20 2.11
CA SER A 374 13.49 15.34 3.52
C SER A 374 12.54 16.51 3.74
N MET A 375 11.51 16.32 4.57
CA MET A 375 10.60 17.40 4.99
C MET A 375 11.32 18.45 5.82
N VAL A 376 12.39 18.07 6.54
CA VAL A 376 13.29 19.02 7.20
C VAL A 376 13.91 19.97 6.17
N LYS A 377 14.36 19.42 5.03
CA LYS A 377 14.95 20.20 3.95
C LYS A 377 13.93 21.14 3.33
N VAL A 378 12.73 20.67 3.02
CA VAL A 378 11.64 21.49 2.46
C VAL A 378 11.32 22.69 3.36
N VAL A 379 11.26 22.49 4.68
CA VAL A 379 11.01 23.58 5.64
C VAL A 379 12.16 24.59 5.64
N HIS A 380 13.41 24.13 5.65
CA HIS A 380 14.59 25.01 5.67
C HIS A 380 14.88 25.71 4.34
N GLU A 381 14.44 25.16 3.21
CA GLU A 381 14.49 25.84 1.91
C GLU A 381 13.57 27.07 1.88
N VAL A 382 12.47 27.05 2.64
CA VAL A 382 11.61 28.23 2.81
C VAL A 382 12.24 29.25 3.74
N PHE A 383 12.71 28.80 4.92
CA PHE A 383 13.41 29.64 5.89
C PHE A 383 14.64 28.92 6.44
N PRO A 384 15.86 29.34 6.05
CA PRO A 384 17.09 28.74 6.58
C PRO A 384 17.16 28.82 8.11
N LYS A 385 16.69 29.93 8.68
CA LYS A 385 16.48 30.10 10.12
C LYS A 385 15.00 30.33 10.39
N LEU A 386 14.38 29.41 11.14
CA LEU A 386 12.97 29.51 11.50
C LEU A 386 12.75 30.60 12.58
N PRO A 387 11.62 31.34 12.53
CA PRO A 387 11.18 32.20 13.62
C PRO A 387 11.05 31.43 14.95
N GLU A 388 11.22 32.11 16.07
CA GLU A 388 11.23 31.46 17.41
C GLU A 388 9.92 30.73 17.74
N HIS A 389 8.80 31.19 17.19
CA HIS A 389 7.48 30.57 17.36
C HIS A 389 7.22 29.39 16.42
N ILE A 390 8.18 29.01 15.57
CA ILE A 390 8.10 27.81 14.71
C ILE A 390 9.14 26.79 15.18
N ARG A 391 8.67 25.63 15.63
CA ARG A 391 9.49 24.50 16.08
C ARG A 391 9.42 23.38 15.05
N LEU A 392 10.56 22.97 14.52
CA LEU A 392 10.69 21.81 13.65
C LEU A 392 11.29 20.65 14.46
N ILE A 393 10.57 19.54 14.53
CA ILE A 393 10.99 18.30 15.18
C ILE A 393 11.35 17.30 14.08
N GLY A 394 12.65 17.04 13.95
CA GLY A 394 13.21 16.08 13.00
C GLY A 394 12.83 14.62 13.31
N PRO A 395 12.98 13.71 12.35
CA PRO A 395 12.42 12.36 12.46
C PRO A 395 13.11 11.49 13.53
N MET A 396 14.35 11.82 13.90
CA MET A 396 15.11 11.11 14.96
C MET A 396 14.90 11.69 16.36
N GLU A 397 14.24 12.85 16.49
CA GLU A 397 14.04 13.48 17.79
C GLU A 397 13.03 12.69 18.63
N LYS A 398 13.39 12.48 19.90
CA LYS A 398 12.67 11.64 20.87
C LYS A 398 11.50 12.40 21.50
N VAL A 399 10.54 12.78 20.66
CA VAL A 399 9.29 13.40 21.06
C VAL A 399 8.13 12.47 20.68
N ASN A 400 7.32 12.13 21.68
CA ASN A 400 6.13 11.32 21.47
C ASN A 400 5.02 12.19 20.86
N THR A 401 4.39 11.70 19.80
CA THR A 401 3.38 12.47 19.07
C THR A 401 2.12 12.72 19.91
N TYR A 402 1.75 11.82 20.82
CA TYR A 402 0.58 11.99 21.69
C TYR A 402 0.76 13.13 22.70
N ASP A 403 1.99 13.37 23.18
CA ASP A 403 2.28 14.54 24.03
C ASP A 403 2.05 15.86 23.25
N LEU A 404 2.32 15.86 21.94
CA LEU A 404 2.06 17.02 21.08
C LEU A 404 0.55 17.20 20.83
N ILE A 405 -0.21 16.12 20.70
CA ILE A 405 -1.66 16.17 20.55
C ILE A 405 -2.33 16.80 21.78
N GLU A 406 -1.86 16.48 22.99
CA GLU A 406 -2.41 17.02 24.24
C GLU A 406 -2.33 18.54 24.34
N VAL A 407 -1.29 19.16 23.74
CA VAL A 407 -1.09 20.61 23.78
C VAL A 407 -1.57 21.33 22.53
N ALA A 408 -1.96 20.59 21.49
CA ALA A 408 -2.36 21.16 20.20
C ALA A 408 -3.75 21.79 20.25
N ASP A 409 -3.87 22.96 19.65
CA ASP A 409 -5.13 23.63 19.39
C ASP A 409 -5.73 23.30 18.04
N VAL A 410 -4.88 23.02 17.05
CA VAL A 410 -5.26 22.64 15.69
C VAL A 410 -4.27 21.63 15.15
N GLY A 411 -4.78 20.57 14.52
CA GLY A 411 -4.00 19.62 13.75
C GLY A 411 -4.01 19.93 12.26
N LEU A 412 -2.85 19.89 11.60
CA LEU A 412 -2.69 20.01 10.16
C LEU A 412 -2.09 18.72 9.61
N VAL A 413 -2.77 18.09 8.67
CA VAL A 413 -2.37 16.79 8.15
C VAL A 413 -2.56 16.69 6.65
N TYR A 414 -1.73 15.84 6.02
CA TYR A 414 -1.93 15.40 4.65
C TYR A 414 -2.78 14.13 4.62
N THR A 415 -2.17 12.95 4.77
CA THR A 415 -2.90 11.66 4.81
C THR A 415 -2.61 10.82 6.04
N THR A 416 -1.72 11.26 6.94
CA THR A 416 -1.31 10.52 8.14
C THR A 416 -2.48 10.17 9.07
N THR A 417 -2.44 9.00 9.71
CA THR A 417 -3.46 8.58 10.69
C THR A 417 -3.44 9.41 11.98
N VAL A 418 -2.39 10.21 12.21
CA VAL A 418 -2.32 11.15 13.35
C VAL A 418 -3.49 12.14 13.33
N GLY A 419 -4.02 12.48 12.15
CA GLY A 419 -5.24 13.30 12.02
C GLY A 419 -6.47 12.66 12.64
N LEU A 420 -6.62 11.34 12.51
CA LEU A 420 -7.70 10.60 13.15
C LEU A 420 -7.52 10.59 14.68
N GLU A 421 -6.29 10.39 15.16
CA GLU A 421 -5.96 10.39 16.59
C GLU A 421 -6.19 11.76 17.24
N MET A 422 -5.86 12.85 16.54
CA MET A 422 -6.17 14.22 16.97
C MET A 422 -7.68 14.47 17.07
N ALA A 423 -8.46 14.02 16.08
CA ALA A 423 -9.92 14.15 16.12
C ALA A 423 -10.54 13.34 17.29
N MET A 424 -9.99 12.15 17.58
CA MET A 424 -10.40 11.34 18.73
C MET A 424 -10.08 12.01 20.08
N ALA A 425 -9.05 12.86 20.13
CA ALA A 425 -8.70 13.69 21.29
C ALA A 425 -9.48 15.02 21.36
N GLY A 426 -10.39 15.28 20.42
CA GLY A 426 -11.19 16.50 20.38
C GLY A 426 -10.50 17.71 19.72
N VAL A 427 -9.29 17.52 19.19
CA VAL A 427 -8.54 18.57 18.48
C VAL A 427 -9.12 18.75 17.07
N PRO A 428 -9.47 19.97 16.64
CA PRO A 428 -9.91 20.21 15.26
C PRO A 428 -8.77 19.93 14.27
N VAL A 429 -9.09 19.22 13.19
CA VAL A 429 -8.08 18.79 12.20
C VAL A 429 -8.43 19.33 10.82
N VAL A 430 -7.48 20.02 10.20
CA VAL A 430 -7.56 20.49 8.81
C VAL A 430 -6.80 19.51 7.90
N VAL A 431 -7.53 18.90 6.97
CA VAL A 431 -7.01 17.85 6.08
C VAL A 431 -6.74 18.42 4.69
N ALA A 432 -5.47 18.42 4.27
CA ALA A 432 -5.02 19.03 3.02
C ALA A 432 -5.04 18.08 1.80
N ALA A 433 -5.30 16.78 1.99
CA ALA A 433 -5.26 15.76 0.95
C ALA A 433 -6.43 14.79 0.99
N GLN A 434 -6.49 13.88 0.02
CA GLN A 434 -7.48 12.81 -0.05
C GLN A 434 -7.09 11.62 0.85
N THR A 435 -7.57 11.62 2.09
CA THR A 435 -7.40 10.50 3.05
C THR A 435 -8.73 9.83 3.41
N HIS A 436 -8.66 8.60 3.91
CA HIS A 436 -9.82 7.73 4.15
C HIS A 436 -10.83 8.29 5.17
N TYR A 437 -10.36 9.09 6.14
CA TYR A 437 -11.17 9.71 7.18
C TYR A 437 -11.62 11.15 6.88
N ARG A 438 -11.35 11.67 5.67
CA ARG A 438 -11.88 12.95 5.18
C ARG A 438 -13.40 12.89 5.01
N ASN A 439 -14.10 14.02 5.17
CA ASN A 439 -15.54 14.15 4.93
C ASN A 439 -16.39 13.19 5.79
N ARG A 440 -15.92 12.86 6.99
CA ARG A 440 -16.64 12.01 7.94
C ARG A 440 -17.37 12.80 9.02
N GLY A 441 -17.28 14.13 9.00
CA GLY A 441 -17.99 15.03 9.92
C GLY A 441 -17.25 15.32 11.22
N PHE A 442 -15.97 14.93 11.32
CA PHE A 442 -15.07 15.26 12.43
C PHE A 442 -13.76 15.90 11.97
N THR A 443 -13.71 16.39 10.74
CA THR A 443 -12.57 17.07 10.11
C THR A 443 -13.02 18.35 9.41
N PHE A 444 -12.08 19.25 9.16
CA PHE A 444 -12.23 20.40 8.27
C PHE A 444 -11.52 20.11 6.95
N ASP A 445 -12.26 20.14 5.84
CA ASP A 445 -11.85 19.55 4.58
C ASP A 445 -11.81 20.59 3.45
N PRO A 446 -10.84 21.54 3.46
CA PRO A 446 -10.75 22.59 2.44
C PRO A 446 -10.39 22.03 1.07
N GLU A 447 -10.92 22.66 0.02
CA GLU A 447 -10.72 22.28 -1.39
C GLU A 447 -9.93 23.32 -2.20
N SER A 448 -9.48 24.39 -1.54
CA SER A 448 -8.67 25.45 -2.13
C SER A 448 -7.77 26.13 -1.08
N TRP A 449 -6.72 26.80 -1.54
CA TRP A 449 -5.87 27.65 -0.69
C TRP A 449 -6.66 28.72 0.07
N VAL A 450 -7.66 29.33 -0.58
CA VAL A 450 -8.52 30.36 0.04
C VAL A 450 -9.30 29.77 1.20
N THR A 451 -9.98 28.64 0.98
CA THR A 451 -10.72 27.96 2.05
C THR A 451 -9.81 27.43 3.14
N TYR A 452 -8.59 26.98 2.79
CA TYR A 452 -7.60 26.51 3.75
C TYR A 452 -7.21 27.61 4.75
N TYR A 453 -6.76 28.77 4.26
CA TYR A 453 -6.38 29.88 5.14
C TYR A 453 -7.57 30.49 5.89
N LYS A 454 -8.75 30.55 5.26
CA LYS A 454 -9.96 31.02 5.94
C LYS A 454 -10.32 30.13 7.13
N THR A 455 -10.32 28.81 6.94
CA THR A 455 -10.56 27.84 8.02
C THR A 455 -9.54 27.98 9.13
N LEU A 456 -8.24 28.10 8.81
CA LEU A 456 -7.21 28.32 9.82
C LEU A 456 -7.42 29.62 10.60
N GLY A 457 -7.71 30.72 9.91
CA GLY A 457 -7.98 32.00 10.53
C GLY A 457 -9.15 31.94 11.51
N GLN A 458 -10.25 31.29 11.12
CA GLN A 458 -11.44 31.12 11.97
C GLN A 458 -11.15 30.30 13.23
N ILE A 459 -10.47 29.15 13.07
CA ILE A 459 -10.15 28.30 14.21
C ILE A 459 -9.18 29.02 15.18
N LEU A 460 -8.14 29.65 14.65
CA LEU A 460 -7.10 30.31 15.46
C LEU A 460 -7.60 31.57 16.18
N GLN A 461 -8.67 32.20 15.69
CA GLN A 461 -9.27 33.36 16.35
C GLN A 461 -10.00 32.96 17.65
N ASN A 462 -10.51 31.73 17.75
CA ASN A 462 -11.10 31.18 18.96
C ASN A 462 -10.94 29.65 19.00
N PRO A 463 -9.75 29.13 19.38
CA PRO A 463 -9.47 27.70 19.31
C PRO A 463 -10.37 26.85 20.20
N THR A 464 -10.74 27.37 21.37
CA THR A 464 -11.63 26.69 22.33
C THR A 464 -13.01 26.47 21.75
N ALA A 465 -13.58 27.47 21.06
CA ALA A 465 -14.91 27.34 20.43
C ALA A 465 -14.93 26.37 19.24
N HIS A 466 -13.77 26.04 18.67
CA HIS A 466 -13.63 25.12 17.54
C HIS A 466 -13.17 23.72 17.96
N ARG A 467 -13.01 23.44 19.26
CA ARG A 467 -12.83 22.06 19.72
C ARG A 467 -13.98 21.20 19.24
N LEU A 468 -13.66 19.97 18.83
CA LEU A 468 -14.69 19.05 18.35
C LEU A 468 -15.66 18.76 19.49
N ASN A 469 -16.95 18.86 19.18
CA ASN A 469 -17.97 18.53 20.17
C ASN A 469 -18.03 17.02 20.43
N ARG A 470 -18.75 16.61 21.48
CA ARG A 470 -18.88 15.21 21.88
C ARG A 470 -19.32 14.29 20.73
N GLN A 471 -20.28 14.70 19.91
CA GLN A 471 -20.77 13.88 18.79
C GLN A 471 -19.70 13.69 17.72
N GLN A 472 -18.92 14.73 17.41
CA GLN A 472 -17.82 14.64 16.46
C GLN A 472 -16.71 13.72 16.96
N VAL A 473 -16.37 13.82 18.25
CA VAL A 473 -15.41 12.91 18.90
C VAL A 473 -15.92 11.47 18.86
N GLU A 474 -17.15 11.21 19.29
CA GLU A 474 -17.76 9.88 19.22
C GLU A 474 -17.74 9.31 17.81
N LYS A 475 -18.00 10.14 16.79
CA LYS A 475 -17.92 9.76 15.37
C LYS A 475 -16.49 9.42 14.92
N ALA A 476 -15.49 10.15 15.40
CA ALA A 476 -14.08 9.83 15.15
C ALA A 476 -13.69 8.49 15.77
N TRP A 477 -14.14 8.20 17.00
CA TRP A 477 -13.93 6.92 17.68
C TRP A 477 -14.63 5.76 16.95
N GLN A 478 -15.88 5.95 16.53
CA GLN A 478 -16.61 4.98 15.71
C GLN A 478 -15.83 4.68 14.43
N TYR A 479 -15.45 5.72 13.68
CA TYR A 479 -14.69 5.56 12.45
C TYR A 479 -13.36 4.82 12.69
N ALA A 480 -12.61 5.19 13.73
CA ALA A 480 -11.34 4.55 14.08
C ALA A 480 -11.49 3.06 14.34
N TYR A 481 -12.52 2.63 15.06
CA TYR A 481 -12.76 1.21 15.28
C TYR A 481 -12.98 0.46 13.96
N ARG A 482 -13.83 1.01 13.08
CA ARG A 482 -14.12 0.40 11.78
C ARG A 482 -12.86 0.33 10.92
N TRP A 483 -12.04 1.38 10.92
CA TRP A 483 -10.78 1.43 10.21
C TRP A 483 -9.75 0.40 10.72
N PHE A 484 -9.56 0.28 12.03
CA PHE A 484 -8.52 -0.60 12.59
C PHE A 484 -8.94 -2.06 12.68
N PHE A 485 -10.24 -2.37 12.80
CA PHE A 485 -10.71 -3.72 13.12
C PHE A 485 -11.67 -4.34 12.11
N GLU A 486 -12.34 -3.55 11.28
CA GLU A 486 -13.31 -4.08 10.31
C GLU A 486 -12.82 -3.97 8.86
N PHE A 487 -12.16 -2.88 8.50
CA PHE A 487 -11.57 -2.70 7.18
C PHE A 487 -10.50 -3.76 6.84
N PRO A 488 -9.57 -4.11 7.76
CA PRO A 488 -8.65 -5.22 7.56
C PRO A 488 -9.38 -6.56 7.73
N LEU A 489 -9.46 -7.31 6.64
CA LEU A 489 -10.16 -8.60 6.60
C LEU A 489 -9.23 -9.73 7.07
N PRO A 490 -9.75 -10.80 7.70
CA PRO A 490 -8.94 -11.96 8.05
C PRO A 490 -8.23 -12.57 6.84
N TYR A 491 -6.94 -12.85 6.95
CA TYR A 491 -6.19 -13.55 5.90
C TYR A 491 -5.01 -14.32 6.49
N PRO A 492 -4.75 -15.57 6.10
CA PRO A 492 -3.82 -16.44 6.82
C PRO A 492 -2.33 -16.14 6.55
N TRP A 493 -1.97 -15.62 5.37
CA TRP A 493 -0.57 -15.58 4.92
C TRP A 493 -0.09 -14.15 4.66
N HIS A 494 0.62 -13.55 5.59
CA HIS A 494 1.12 -12.19 5.37
C HIS A 494 2.34 -12.20 4.43
N LEU A 495 2.47 -11.24 3.51
CA LEU A 495 3.61 -11.19 2.56
C LEU A 495 4.98 -11.28 3.27
N VAL A 496 5.13 -10.52 4.35
CA VAL A 496 6.29 -10.61 5.26
C VAL A 496 6.11 -11.83 6.17
N ARG A 497 7.02 -12.80 6.06
CA ARG A 497 7.02 -14.12 6.76
C ARG A 497 5.92 -15.10 6.30
N MET A 498 5.53 -15.00 5.04
CA MET A 498 4.50 -15.85 4.43
C MET A 498 4.69 -17.35 4.70
N TRP A 499 5.91 -17.87 4.61
CA TRP A 499 6.17 -19.31 4.82
C TRP A 499 6.13 -19.75 6.28
N ASP A 500 6.36 -18.84 7.23
CA ASP A 500 6.10 -19.12 8.64
C ASP A 500 4.60 -19.16 8.91
N ASP A 501 3.86 -18.23 8.29
CA ASP A 501 2.39 -18.21 8.36
C ASP A 501 1.78 -19.44 7.68
N TYR A 502 2.32 -19.89 6.55
CA TYR A 502 1.88 -21.11 5.88
C TYR A 502 2.09 -22.36 6.76
N LYS A 503 3.22 -22.44 7.48
CA LYS A 503 3.44 -23.54 8.44
C LYS A 503 2.45 -23.52 9.59
N ALA A 504 2.08 -22.32 10.06
CA ALA A 504 1.09 -22.15 11.13
C ALA A 504 -0.36 -22.39 10.65
N HIS A 505 -0.64 -22.04 9.39
CA HIS A 505 -1.94 -22.12 8.75
C HIS A 505 -1.82 -22.82 7.38
N PRO A 506 -1.63 -24.15 7.37
CA PRO A 506 -1.48 -24.90 6.13
C PRO A 506 -2.77 -24.88 5.33
N LEU A 507 -2.67 -25.07 4.01
CA LEU A 507 -3.78 -24.92 3.07
C LEU A 507 -5.02 -25.75 3.47
N ALA A 508 -4.84 -27.03 3.76
CA ALA A 508 -5.93 -27.91 4.17
C ALA A 508 -6.61 -27.45 5.46
N SER A 509 -5.88 -26.86 6.41
CA SER A 509 -6.46 -26.29 7.63
C SER A 509 -7.24 -25.02 7.32
N VAL A 510 -6.69 -24.11 6.51
CA VAL A 510 -7.37 -22.86 6.13
C VAL A 510 -8.70 -23.12 5.43
N LEU A 511 -8.79 -24.14 4.58
CA LEU A 511 -9.99 -24.41 3.77
C LEU A 511 -10.96 -25.44 4.40
N ASN A 512 -10.53 -26.28 5.34
CA ASN A 512 -11.41 -27.22 6.05
C ASN A 512 -11.78 -26.78 7.47
N SER A 513 -11.08 -25.79 8.04
CA SER A 513 -11.38 -25.37 9.41
C SER A 513 -12.77 -24.72 9.46
N HIS A 514 -13.60 -25.23 10.36
CA HIS A 514 -14.78 -24.53 10.87
C HIS A 514 -14.38 -23.49 11.93
N ASP A 515 -13.08 -23.19 12.07
CA ASP A 515 -12.58 -22.25 13.06
C ASP A 515 -13.03 -20.82 12.71
N ASN A 516 -13.35 -20.04 13.75
CA ASN A 516 -13.88 -18.67 13.75
C ASN A 516 -13.01 -17.59 13.05
N ASN A 517 -12.05 -17.96 12.21
CA ASN A 517 -11.12 -17.02 11.59
C ASN A 517 -11.65 -16.37 10.30
N ASP A 518 -12.82 -16.79 9.79
CA ASP A 518 -13.52 -16.17 8.64
C ASP A 518 -12.68 -16.03 7.33
N PHE A 519 -11.59 -16.79 7.17
CA PHE A 519 -10.71 -16.69 6.00
C PHE A 519 -11.44 -17.00 4.68
N GLU A 520 -12.39 -17.93 4.70
CA GLU A 520 -13.20 -18.31 3.54
C GLU A 520 -13.91 -17.09 2.92
N LYS A 521 -14.46 -16.22 3.77
CA LYS A 521 -15.16 -14.99 3.33
C LYS A 521 -14.22 -14.09 2.54
N THR A 522 -12.99 -13.92 3.01
CA THR A 522 -11.95 -13.14 2.35
C THR A 522 -11.57 -13.74 1.00
N PHE A 523 -11.46 -15.06 0.87
CA PHE A 523 -11.22 -15.70 -0.43
C PHE A 523 -12.37 -15.48 -1.41
N ARG A 524 -13.63 -15.49 -0.96
CA ARG A 524 -14.76 -15.15 -1.83
C ARG A 524 -14.72 -13.70 -2.29
N TYR A 525 -14.32 -12.77 -1.43
CA TYR A 525 -14.10 -11.37 -1.79
C TYR A 525 -12.97 -11.17 -2.80
N LEU A 526 -11.87 -11.92 -2.66
CA LEU A 526 -10.79 -12.00 -3.65
C LEU A 526 -11.31 -12.56 -4.99
N ALA A 527 -12.18 -13.56 -4.97
CA ALA A 527 -12.88 -14.09 -6.14
C ALA A 527 -14.00 -13.16 -6.68
N GLY A 528 -14.11 -11.93 -6.18
CA GLY A 528 -15.00 -10.89 -6.68
C GLY A 528 -16.44 -10.97 -6.18
N GLU A 529 -16.75 -11.71 -5.10
CA GLU A 529 -18.00 -11.53 -4.36
C GLU A 529 -18.01 -10.14 -3.70
N PRO A 530 -19.08 -9.32 -3.83
CA PRO A 530 -19.13 -7.99 -3.22
C PRO A 530 -18.85 -8.02 -1.72
N ILE A 531 -17.97 -7.13 -1.23
CA ILE A 531 -17.71 -7.04 0.21
C ILE A 531 -18.96 -6.57 0.94
N ASN A 532 -19.42 -7.35 1.91
CA ASN A 532 -20.57 -7.02 2.74
C ASN A 532 -20.10 -6.38 4.06
N TRP A 533 -20.37 -5.08 4.19
CA TRP A 533 -20.05 -4.28 5.37
C TRP A 533 -21.20 -4.18 6.39
N LEU A 534 -22.37 -4.78 6.12
CA LEU A 534 -23.52 -4.71 7.02
C LEU A 534 -23.22 -5.38 8.37
N PRO A 535 -23.87 -4.93 9.47
CA PRO A 535 -23.84 -5.62 10.75
C PRO A 535 -24.26 -7.08 10.59
N VAL A 536 -23.59 -7.99 11.30
CA VAL A 536 -23.95 -9.42 11.32
C VAL A 536 -25.41 -9.60 11.75
N ASP A 537 -25.86 -8.77 12.68
CA ASP A 537 -27.23 -8.74 13.20
C ASP A 537 -28.27 -8.28 12.14
N ALA A 538 -27.86 -7.57 11.09
CA ALA A 538 -28.75 -7.09 10.01
C ALA A 538 -28.97 -8.11 8.88
N VAL A 539 -28.22 -9.21 8.88
CA VAL A 539 -28.32 -10.27 7.86
C VAL A 539 -29.41 -11.30 8.21
N GLN A 540 -29.91 -11.31 9.45
CA GLN A 540 -30.99 -12.20 9.90
C GLN A 540 -32.40 -11.69 9.56
N GLU A 541 -32.54 -10.47 9.05
CA GLU A 541 -33.81 -9.88 8.59
C GLU A 541 -33.88 -9.81 7.06
N ASN A 542 -33.82 -10.97 6.39
CA ASN A 542 -34.41 -11.11 5.05
C ASN A 542 -34.76 -12.60 4.84
N PRO A 543 -36.05 -12.98 4.90
CA PRO A 543 -36.49 -14.36 4.69
C PRO A 543 -36.29 -14.84 3.25
#